data_AF-A0A101GZS3-F1
#
_entry.id   AF-A0A101GZS3-F1
#
_cell.length_a   1.000
_cell.length_b   1.000
_cell.length_c   1.000
_cell.angle_alpha   90.00
_cell.angle_beta   90.00
_cell.angle_gamma   90.00
#
_symmetry.space_group_name_H-M   'P 1'
#
loop_
_entity.id
_entity.type
_entity.pdbx_description
1 polymer ?
#
loop_
_entity_poly.entity_id
_entity_poly.type
_entity_poly.pdbx_seq_one_letter_code
_entity_poly.pdbx_strand_id
1 'polypeptide(L)'
;MEQSQLNWIAIFILRIANDALRDVVQRHEYRDVILPVTVIRRLDTVLEPTKQAVLEMKSTLDAAGIANQDPALRQAAGQAFYNTSTFTLRDLRARSSQQQLKADFEAYLDGFSPNVQDIIDKFEFRNRIPRLSKADRLGTLIEKFLDPAINLSPDPVLTADGSVRLPGLDNHAMGTIFEELIRRFNEENNEEAGEHWTPRDAVKLMARLVFLPIADEIDSGTYLLYDGACGTGGMLTVAEDTLMEIARERGKQVTIHLYGQEINAETYAIAKADLLLKGDGDEADNLVGGPEYSTLVNDAFPSHEFDFMLSNPPYGKNWKTDLERMGGKNGMKDPRFIIEHAGDPEYSLVTRSSDGQMLFLANMLSKMKHATRLGSRIAEVHNGSSLFTGDAGQGESNIRRWIIENDWLEVIVALPLNMFYNTDIATYIWVLSNRKPEHRR
;
A
#
# COMPACT_ATOMS: atom_id res chain seq x y z
N MET A 1 7.17 -19.97 -6.25
CA MET A 1 8.50 -19.68 -6.83
C MET A 1 9.53 -19.64 -5.69
N GLU A 2 10.79 -20.02 -5.91
CA GLU A 2 11.80 -19.96 -4.82
C GLU A 2 12.33 -18.53 -4.62
N GLN A 3 12.75 -18.18 -3.38
CA GLN A 3 13.29 -16.85 -3.05
C GLN A 3 14.49 -16.46 -3.92
N SER A 4 15.33 -17.44 -4.30
CA SER A 4 16.49 -17.25 -5.18
C SER A 4 16.07 -16.73 -6.56
N GLN A 5 14.97 -17.23 -7.11
CA GLN A 5 14.41 -16.82 -8.40
C GLN A 5 13.80 -15.42 -8.31
N LEU A 6 13.06 -15.11 -7.24
CA LEU A 6 12.49 -13.77 -7.03
C LEU A 6 13.58 -12.70 -6.95
N ASN A 7 14.64 -12.97 -6.18
CA ASN A 7 15.79 -12.08 -6.09
C ASN A 7 16.49 -11.90 -7.45
N TRP A 8 16.60 -12.97 -8.26
CA TRP A 8 17.14 -12.86 -9.60
C TRP A 8 16.28 -11.98 -10.52
N ILE A 9 14.95 -12.11 -10.49
CA ILE A 9 14.04 -11.25 -11.25
C ILE A 9 14.18 -9.79 -10.82
N ALA A 10 14.22 -9.51 -9.51
CA ALA A 10 14.42 -8.16 -9.00
C ALA A 10 15.76 -7.56 -9.49
N ILE A 11 16.85 -8.33 -9.41
CA ILE A 11 18.16 -7.91 -9.94
C ILE A 11 18.11 -7.69 -11.46
N PHE A 12 17.40 -8.54 -12.19
CA PHE A 12 17.21 -8.37 -13.63
C PHE A 12 16.54 -7.04 -13.94
N ILE A 13 15.43 -6.72 -13.24
CA ILE A 13 14.69 -5.47 -13.40
C ILE A 13 15.57 -4.27 -13.06
N LEU A 14 16.35 -4.31 -11.97
CA LEU A 14 17.28 -3.24 -11.61
C LEU A 14 18.36 -3.01 -12.66
N ARG A 15 18.85 -4.08 -13.30
CA ARG A 15 19.82 -3.96 -14.38
C ARG A 15 19.24 -3.24 -15.60
N ILE A 16 17.93 -3.29 -15.83
CA ILE A 16 17.28 -2.50 -16.90
C ILE A 16 17.57 -1.00 -16.72
N ALA A 17 17.64 -0.50 -15.49
CA ALA A 17 17.99 0.89 -15.22
C ALA A 17 19.36 1.27 -15.81
N ASN A 18 20.36 0.43 -15.59
CA ASN A 18 21.72 0.64 -16.11
C ASN A 18 21.78 0.49 -17.63
N ASP A 19 21.01 -0.43 -18.20
CA ASP A 19 21.02 -0.69 -19.64
C ASP A 19 20.28 0.38 -20.45
N ALA A 20 19.14 0.87 -19.93
CA ALA A 20 18.22 1.74 -20.66
C ALA A 20 18.30 3.21 -20.24
N LEU A 21 18.69 3.53 -19.00
CA LEU A 21 18.56 4.88 -18.43
C LEU A 21 19.89 5.57 -18.18
N ARG A 22 21.01 4.84 -18.27
CA ARG A 22 22.34 5.39 -18.07
C ARG A 22 22.63 6.57 -19.00
N ASP A 23 23.26 7.60 -18.43
CA ASP A 23 23.60 8.88 -19.05
C ASP A 23 22.39 9.72 -19.52
N VAL A 24 21.16 9.23 -19.34
CA VAL A 24 19.92 9.90 -19.72
C VAL A 24 19.13 10.37 -18.50
N VAL A 25 19.09 9.57 -17.44
CA VAL A 25 18.40 9.85 -16.17
C VAL A 25 19.43 9.82 -15.04
N GLN A 26 19.25 10.63 -14.00
CA GLN A 26 20.15 10.57 -12.84
C GLN A 26 19.89 9.28 -12.05
N ARG A 27 20.91 8.71 -11.41
CA ARG A 27 20.77 7.41 -10.72
C ARG A 27 19.67 7.41 -9.66
N HIS A 28 19.54 8.49 -8.89
CA HIS A 28 18.50 8.59 -7.87
C HIS A 28 17.07 8.66 -8.45
N GLU A 29 16.93 9.08 -9.71
CA GLU A 29 15.65 9.13 -10.45
C GLU A 29 15.36 7.81 -11.20
N TYR A 30 16.21 6.76 -11.07
CA TYR A 30 15.95 5.49 -11.75
C TYR A 30 14.68 4.82 -11.26
N ARG A 31 14.36 4.95 -9.97
CA ARG A 31 13.14 4.38 -9.39
C ARG A 31 11.89 4.93 -10.06
N ASP A 32 11.87 6.22 -10.38
CA ASP A 32 10.77 6.96 -11.01
C ASP A 32 10.46 6.49 -12.44
N VAL A 33 11.32 5.64 -13.02
CA VAL A 33 11.12 5.04 -14.34
C VAL A 33 10.95 3.53 -14.25
N ILE A 34 11.72 2.86 -13.40
CA ILE A 34 11.70 1.40 -13.28
C ILE A 34 10.46 0.90 -12.55
N LEU A 35 10.06 1.53 -11.45
CA LEU A 35 8.88 1.10 -10.69
C LEU A 35 7.59 1.23 -11.52
N PRO A 36 7.30 2.39 -12.18
CA PRO A 36 6.07 2.53 -12.95
C PRO A 36 6.01 1.55 -14.12
N VAL A 37 7.12 1.34 -14.84
CA VAL A 37 7.12 0.40 -15.98
C VAL A 37 7.00 -1.05 -15.52
N THR A 38 7.53 -1.40 -14.35
CA THR A 38 7.32 -2.72 -13.74
C THR A 38 5.84 -2.96 -13.43
N VAL A 39 5.18 -1.98 -12.81
CA VAL A 39 3.73 -2.03 -12.54
C VAL A 39 2.93 -2.11 -13.84
N ILE A 40 3.19 -1.24 -14.80
CA ILE A 40 2.49 -1.21 -16.10
C ILE A 40 2.67 -2.53 -16.83
N ARG A 41 3.88 -3.12 -16.84
CA ARG A 41 4.12 -4.42 -17.48
C ARG A 41 3.36 -5.54 -16.79
N ARG A 42 3.31 -5.54 -15.45
CA ARG A 42 2.53 -6.54 -14.70
C ARG A 42 1.04 -6.43 -15.04
N LEU A 43 0.47 -5.22 -15.03
CA LEU A 43 -0.93 -4.99 -15.41
C LEU A 43 -1.20 -5.43 -16.86
N ASP A 44 -0.30 -5.11 -17.80
CA ASP A 44 -0.40 -5.53 -19.21
C ASP A 44 -0.43 -7.06 -19.35
N THR A 45 0.45 -7.77 -18.64
CA THR A 45 0.48 -9.25 -18.71
C THR A 45 -0.82 -9.91 -18.25
N VAL A 46 -1.51 -9.30 -17.29
CA VAL A 46 -2.79 -9.79 -16.77
C VAL A 46 -3.93 -9.53 -17.77
N LEU A 47 -3.85 -8.45 -18.55
CA LEU A 47 -4.87 -8.09 -19.54
C LEU A 47 -4.63 -8.66 -20.94
N GLU A 48 -3.40 -9.08 -21.26
CA GLU A 48 -3.03 -9.68 -22.57
C GLU A 48 -4.05 -10.76 -23.03
N PRO A 49 -4.48 -11.72 -22.18
CA PRO A 49 -5.43 -12.75 -22.59
C PRO A 49 -6.85 -12.25 -22.91
N THR A 50 -7.30 -11.17 -22.28
CA THR A 50 -8.68 -10.66 -22.39
C THR A 50 -8.81 -9.40 -23.26
N LYS A 51 -7.70 -8.94 -23.85
CA LYS A 51 -7.63 -7.73 -24.67
C LYS A 51 -8.71 -7.63 -25.73
N GLN A 52 -8.90 -8.70 -26.52
CA GLN A 52 -9.86 -8.72 -27.61
C GLN A 52 -11.30 -8.60 -27.11
N ALA A 53 -11.64 -9.29 -26.02
CA ALA A 53 -12.97 -9.22 -25.42
C ALA A 53 -13.28 -7.79 -24.91
N VAL A 54 -12.30 -7.11 -24.31
CA VAL A 54 -12.44 -5.72 -23.87
C VAL A 54 -12.66 -4.78 -25.06
N LEU A 55 -11.93 -4.94 -26.16
CA LEU A 55 -12.10 -4.10 -27.36
C LEU A 55 -13.46 -4.30 -28.03
N GLU A 56 -13.93 -5.54 -28.12
CA GLU A 56 -15.26 -5.87 -28.66
C GLU A 56 -16.38 -5.31 -27.77
N MET A 57 -16.25 -5.45 -26.45
CA MET A 57 -17.17 -4.87 -25.48
C MET A 57 -17.19 -3.35 -25.62
N LYS A 58 -16.02 -2.70 -25.69
CA LYS A 58 -15.90 -1.24 -25.86
C LYS A 58 -16.62 -0.77 -27.12
N SER A 59 -16.39 -1.43 -28.26
CA SER A 59 -17.04 -1.09 -29.52
C SER A 59 -18.56 -1.23 -29.44
N THR A 60 -19.05 -2.27 -28.75
CA THR A 60 -20.48 -2.51 -28.56
C THR A 60 -21.12 -1.41 -27.70
N LEU A 61 -20.46 -1.03 -26.59
CA LEU A 61 -20.94 0.02 -25.69
C LEU A 61 -20.94 1.40 -26.35
N ASP A 62 -19.93 1.69 -27.17
CA ASP A 62 -19.85 2.93 -27.94
C ASP A 62 -20.96 3.02 -28.99
N ALA A 63 -21.20 1.94 -29.73
CA ALA A 63 -22.29 1.88 -30.71
C ALA A 63 -23.67 2.04 -30.04
N ALA A 64 -23.82 1.57 -28.80
CA ALA A 64 -25.02 1.72 -28.00
C ALA A 64 -25.13 3.09 -27.29
N GLY A 65 -24.11 3.95 -27.36
CA GLY A 65 -24.10 5.27 -26.70
C GLY A 65 -24.11 5.19 -25.17
N ILE A 66 -23.60 4.12 -24.58
CA ILE A 66 -23.56 3.93 -23.12
C ILE A 66 -22.51 4.86 -22.51
N ALA A 67 -22.93 5.70 -21.56
CA ALA A 67 -22.06 6.66 -20.89
C ALA A 67 -21.15 6.01 -19.83
N ASN A 68 -21.71 5.19 -18.94
CA ASN A 68 -20.94 4.48 -17.92
C ASN A 68 -20.59 3.07 -18.40
N GLN A 69 -19.35 2.90 -18.88
CA GLN A 69 -18.86 1.65 -19.47
C GLN A 69 -18.02 0.82 -18.50
N ASP A 70 -17.61 1.39 -17.36
CA ASP A 70 -16.61 0.81 -16.45
C ASP A 70 -16.99 -0.60 -15.94
N PRO A 71 -18.22 -0.85 -15.43
CA PRO A 71 -18.58 -2.19 -14.94
C PRO A 71 -18.52 -3.28 -16.02
N ALA A 72 -18.99 -2.97 -17.23
CA ALA A 72 -19.01 -3.92 -18.35
C ALA A 72 -17.60 -4.20 -18.88
N LEU A 73 -16.71 -3.20 -18.88
CA LEU A 73 -15.33 -3.36 -19.29
C LEU A 73 -14.50 -4.14 -18.27
N ARG A 74 -14.69 -3.91 -16.96
CA ARG A 74 -14.11 -4.74 -15.89
C ARG A 74 -14.57 -6.19 -16.01
N GLN A 75 -15.87 -6.41 -16.26
CA GLN A 75 -16.42 -7.75 -16.48
C GLN A 75 -15.80 -8.43 -17.71
N ALA A 76 -15.64 -7.72 -18.83
CA ALA A 76 -15.01 -8.26 -20.04
C ALA A 76 -13.52 -8.57 -19.85
N ALA A 77 -12.83 -7.77 -19.04
CA ALA A 77 -11.43 -8.00 -18.68
C ALA A 77 -11.26 -9.19 -17.72
N GLY A 78 -12.29 -9.54 -16.96
CA GLY A 78 -12.21 -10.50 -15.84
C GLY A 78 -11.35 -9.98 -14.69
N GLN A 79 -11.22 -8.66 -14.57
CA GLN A 79 -10.34 -7.96 -13.65
C GLN A 79 -11.01 -6.67 -13.16
N ALA A 80 -10.55 -6.13 -12.03
CA ALA A 80 -11.03 -4.84 -11.52
C ALA A 80 -10.50 -3.63 -12.30
N PHE A 81 -9.75 -3.86 -13.37
CA PHE A 81 -9.18 -2.86 -14.24
C PHE A 81 -9.18 -3.37 -15.68
N TYR A 82 -9.01 -2.47 -16.64
CA TYR A 82 -9.01 -2.81 -18.07
C TYR A 82 -8.12 -1.85 -18.86
N ASN A 83 -7.88 -2.17 -20.13
CA ASN A 83 -7.21 -1.26 -21.07
C ASN A 83 -7.90 -1.27 -22.45
N THR A 84 -8.49 -0.15 -22.85
CA THR A 84 -9.21 0.03 -24.11
C THR A 84 -8.34 0.53 -25.27
N SER A 85 -7.04 0.73 -25.06
CA SER A 85 -6.12 1.07 -26.16
C SER A 85 -6.10 -0.05 -27.19
N THR A 86 -5.90 0.24 -28.48
CA THR A 86 -5.69 -0.80 -29.49
C THR A 86 -4.31 -1.46 -29.39
N PHE A 87 -3.43 -0.93 -28.55
CA PHE A 87 -2.09 -1.45 -28.32
C PHE A 87 -2.01 -2.29 -27.04
N THR A 88 -1.18 -3.32 -27.08
CA THR A 88 -0.51 -3.94 -25.93
C THR A 88 0.92 -3.41 -25.85
N LEU A 89 1.62 -3.62 -24.73
CA LEU A 89 3.02 -3.21 -24.65
C LEU A 89 3.89 -3.92 -25.71
N ARG A 90 3.54 -5.15 -26.08
CA ARG A 90 4.23 -5.94 -27.12
C ARG A 90 4.16 -5.31 -28.51
N ASP A 91 3.05 -4.66 -28.85
CA ASP A 91 2.85 -4.01 -30.15
C ASP A 91 3.81 -2.82 -30.36
N LEU A 92 4.39 -2.31 -29.26
CA LEU A 92 5.24 -1.13 -29.25
C LEU A 92 6.74 -1.47 -29.41
N ARG A 93 7.09 -2.76 -29.51
CA ARG A 93 8.49 -3.26 -29.56
C ARG A 93 9.25 -2.88 -30.84
N ALA A 94 8.59 -2.46 -31.91
CA ALA A 94 9.22 -2.35 -33.24
C ALA A 94 8.80 -1.11 -34.04
N ARG A 95 8.65 0.04 -33.39
CA ARG A 95 8.30 1.29 -34.07
C ARG A 95 9.53 1.94 -34.70
N SER A 96 9.48 2.22 -36.00
CA SER A 96 10.55 2.85 -36.77
C SER A 96 10.72 4.35 -36.51
N SER A 97 9.73 5.00 -35.90
CA SER A 97 9.75 6.43 -35.57
C SER A 97 9.61 6.64 -34.06
N GLN A 98 10.54 7.39 -33.48
CA GLN A 98 10.51 7.78 -32.07
C GLN A 98 9.26 8.59 -31.72
N GLN A 99 8.83 9.47 -32.63
CA GLN A 99 7.63 10.28 -32.43
C GLN A 99 6.36 9.42 -32.46
N GLN A 100 6.31 8.44 -33.37
CA GLN A 100 5.18 7.50 -33.41
C GLN A 100 5.17 6.60 -32.18
N LEU A 101 6.34 6.08 -31.77
CA LEU A 101 6.46 5.26 -30.57
C LEU A 101 5.97 6.02 -29.33
N LYS A 102 6.37 7.29 -29.20
CA LYS A 102 5.91 8.14 -28.11
C LYS A 102 4.37 8.27 -28.12
N ALA A 103 3.79 8.65 -29.26
CA ALA A 103 2.36 8.84 -29.39
C ALA A 103 1.56 7.55 -29.12
N ASP A 104 2.02 6.42 -29.66
CA ASP A 104 1.37 5.12 -29.42
C ASP A 104 1.50 4.67 -27.97
N PHE A 105 2.64 4.94 -27.33
CA PHE A 105 2.84 4.64 -25.92
C PHE A 105 1.96 5.52 -25.02
N GLU A 106 1.82 6.81 -25.33
CA GLU A 106 0.87 7.70 -24.63
C GLU A 106 -0.58 7.18 -24.81
N ALA A 107 -0.99 6.82 -26.03
CA ALA A 107 -2.31 6.23 -26.30
C ALA A 107 -2.52 4.86 -25.63
N TYR A 108 -1.45 4.08 -25.43
CA TYR A 108 -1.47 2.85 -24.66
C TYR A 108 -1.74 3.12 -23.18
N LEU A 109 -1.05 4.10 -22.60
CA LEU A 109 -1.28 4.51 -21.22
C LEU A 109 -2.68 5.10 -21.02
N ASP A 110 -3.16 5.93 -21.94
CA ASP A 110 -4.49 6.57 -21.87
C ASP A 110 -5.64 5.56 -21.94
N GLY A 111 -5.39 4.35 -22.46
CA GLY A 111 -6.40 3.30 -22.54
C GLY A 111 -6.74 2.64 -21.21
N PHE A 112 -5.91 2.79 -20.17
CA PHE A 112 -6.15 2.16 -18.87
C PHE A 112 -7.37 2.75 -18.14
N SER A 113 -8.04 1.92 -17.33
CA SER A 113 -9.18 2.30 -16.47
C SER A 113 -8.81 3.38 -15.44
N PRO A 114 -9.79 4.13 -14.90
CA PRO A 114 -9.53 5.28 -14.01
C PRO A 114 -8.67 4.96 -12.79
N ASN A 115 -8.85 3.80 -12.17
CA ASN A 115 -8.04 3.34 -11.03
C ASN A 115 -6.56 3.13 -11.39
N VAL A 116 -6.25 2.71 -12.62
CA VAL A 116 -4.88 2.58 -13.12
C VAL A 116 -4.33 3.92 -13.63
N GLN A 117 -5.18 4.83 -14.15
CA GLN A 117 -4.75 6.21 -14.43
C GLN A 117 -4.25 6.89 -13.15
N ASP A 118 -4.97 6.74 -12.04
CA ASP A 118 -4.55 7.28 -10.75
C ASP A 118 -3.16 6.74 -10.33
N ILE A 119 -2.89 5.44 -10.51
CA ILE A 119 -1.56 4.86 -10.29
C ILE A 119 -0.50 5.53 -11.18
N ILE A 120 -0.76 5.65 -12.48
CA ILE A 120 0.19 6.24 -13.44
C ILE A 120 0.47 7.72 -13.13
N ASP A 121 -0.57 8.45 -12.72
CA ASP A 121 -0.49 9.87 -12.37
C ASP A 121 0.30 10.08 -11.07
N LYS A 122 0.09 9.23 -10.06
CA LYS A 122 0.81 9.29 -8.77
C LYS A 122 2.28 8.89 -8.90
N PHE A 123 2.64 8.12 -9.92
CA PHE A 123 4.03 7.90 -10.32
C PHE A 123 4.64 9.05 -11.14
N GLU A 124 3.83 10.02 -11.59
CA GLU A 124 4.23 11.10 -12.50
C GLU A 124 4.93 10.61 -13.78
N PHE A 125 4.68 9.36 -14.19
CA PHE A 125 5.50 8.70 -15.21
C PHE A 125 5.42 9.39 -16.58
N ARG A 126 4.27 10.00 -16.89
CA ARG A 126 4.06 10.77 -18.13
C ARG A 126 5.05 11.92 -18.29
N ASN A 127 5.48 12.53 -17.18
CA ASN A 127 6.46 13.61 -17.18
C ASN A 127 7.85 13.13 -17.65
N ARG A 128 8.12 11.83 -17.54
CA ARG A 128 9.40 11.22 -17.92
C ARG A 128 9.45 10.82 -19.41
N ILE A 129 8.30 10.54 -20.03
CA ILE A 129 8.19 10.06 -21.42
C ILE A 129 8.89 10.96 -22.44
N PRO A 130 8.72 12.31 -22.44
CA PRO A 130 9.37 13.17 -23.43
C PRO A 130 10.90 13.07 -23.42
N ARG A 131 11.51 12.97 -22.23
CA ARG A 131 12.97 12.83 -22.06
C ARG A 131 13.45 11.48 -22.58
N LEU A 132 12.74 10.40 -22.22
CA LEU A 132 13.06 9.04 -22.67
C LEU A 132 12.93 8.88 -24.19
N SER A 133 11.90 9.50 -24.79
CA SER A 133 11.69 9.49 -26.25
C SER A 133 12.79 10.27 -26.97
N LYS A 134 13.10 11.51 -26.53
CA LYS A 134 14.15 12.34 -27.14
C LYS A 134 15.54 11.71 -27.07
N ALA A 135 15.80 10.92 -26.04
CA ALA A 135 17.06 10.22 -25.84
C ALA A 135 17.12 8.82 -26.47
N ASP A 136 16.11 8.43 -27.26
CA ASP A 136 16.00 7.12 -27.90
C ASP A 136 16.03 5.94 -26.91
N ARG A 137 15.51 6.14 -25.69
CA ARG A 137 15.51 5.13 -24.62
C ARG A 137 14.17 4.43 -24.42
N LEU A 138 13.07 5.05 -24.85
CA LEU A 138 11.73 4.48 -24.63
C LEU A 138 11.58 3.08 -25.27
N GLY A 139 12.04 2.89 -26.50
CA GLY A 139 11.98 1.59 -27.18
C GLY A 139 12.87 0.54 -26.49
N THR A 140 14.10 0.92 -26.12
CA THR A 140 15.02 0.03 -25.38
C THR A 140 14.41 -0.40 -24.04
N LEU A 141 13.78 0.53 -23.33
CA LEU A 141 13.11 0.25 -22.05
C LEU A 141 11.99 -0.78 -22.22
N ILE A 142 11.11 -0.57 -23.20
CA ILE A 142 10.03 -1.50 -23.54
C ILE A 142 10.59 -2.88 -23.90
N GLU A 143 11.60 -2.94 -24.77
CA GLU A 143 12.25 -4.20 -25.17
C GLU A 143 12.80 -4.99 -23.98
N LYS A 144 13.42 -4.31 -23.02
CA LYS A 144 14.01 -4.93 -21.82
C LYS A 144 12.95 -5.50 -20.87
N PHE A 145 11.81 -4.83 -20.71
CA PHE A 145 10.69 -5.35 -19.92
C PHE A 145 9.91 -6.47 -20.62
N LEU A 146 10.07 -6.59 -21.94
CA LEU A 146 9.53 -7.68 -22.76
C LEU A 146 10.51 -8.84 -22.96
N ASP A 147 11.66 -8.83 -22.28
CA ASP A 147 12.68 -9.85 -22.43
C ASP A 147 12.12 -11.24 -22.05
N PRO A 148 12.23 -12.25 -22.93
CA PRO A 148 11.67 -13.58 -22.70
C PRO A 148 12.35 -14.36 -21.56
N ALA A 149 13.42 -13.83 -20.96
CA ALA A 149 14.09 -14.41 -19.79
C ALA A 149 13.33 -14.17 -18.47
N ILE A 150 12.41 -13.21 -18.44
CA ILE A 150 11.56 -12.94 -17.26
C ILE A 150 10.08 -13.18 -17.60
N ASN A 151 9.31 -13.57 -16.58
CA ASN A 151 7.86 -13.67 -16.66
C ASN A 151 7.26 -12.88 -15.50
N LEU A 152 6.53 -11.81 -15.83
CA LEU A 152 5.78 -11.02 -14.87
C LEU A 152 4.27 -11.35 -14.90
N SER A 153 3.84 -12.38 -15.63
CA SER A 153 2.44 -12.87 -15.63
C SER A 153 2.17 -13.80 -14.45
N PRO A 154 0.95 -13.84 -13.89
CA PRO A 154 0.55 -14.92 -12.97
C PRO A 154 0.59 -16.30 -13.62
N ASP A 155 0.47 -16.38 -14.95
CA ASP A 155 0.46 -17.64 -15.68
C ASP A 155 1.87 -18.08 -16.09
N PRO A 156 2.17 -19.41 -16.08
CA PRO A 156 3.45 -19.92 -16.53
C PRO A 156 3.64 -19.77 -18.05
N VAL A 157 4.89 -19.58 -18.47
CA VAL A 157 5.26 -19.66 -19.88
C VAL A 157 5.60 -21.11 -20.21
N LEU A 158 4.85 -21.71 -21.13
CA LEU A 158 5.02 -23.10 -21.55
C LEU A 158 5.91 -23.21 -22.80
N THR A 159 6.63 -24.31 -22.93
CA THR A 159 7.30 -24.75 -24.15
C THR A 159 6.31 -25.44 -25.11
N ALA A 160 6.75 -25.73 -26.34
CA ALA A 160 5.93 -26.42 -27.34
C ALA A 160 5.47 -27.83 -26.91
N ASP A 161 6.22 -28.50 -26.03
CA ASP A 161 5.87 -29.82 -25.47
C ASP A 161 5.01 -29.73 -24.20
N GLY A 162 4.61 -28.51 -23.78
CA GLY A 162 3.77 -28.28 -22.62
C GLY A 162 4.51 -28.23 -21.27
N SER A 163 5.84 -28.37 -21.27
CA SER A 163 6.62 -28.19 -20.04
C SER A 163 6.74 -26.70 -19.64
N VAL A 164 6.91 -26.42 -18.35
CA VAL A 164 7.03 -25.05 -17.83
C VAL A 164 8.42 -24.52 -18.13
N ARG A 165 8.52 -23.53 -19.03
CA ARG A 165 9.76 -22.80 -19.33
C ARG A 165 10.07 -21.79 -18.23
N LEU A 166 9.07 -20.98 -17.87
CA LEU A 166 9.16 -20.01 -16.78
C LEU A 166 7.94 -20.17 -15.89
N PRO A 167 8.11 -20.23 -14.56
CA PRO A 167 7.00 -20.31 -13.64
C PRO A 167 6.13 -19.04 -13.73
N GLY A 168 4.85 -19.19 -13.39
CA GLY A 168 3.96 -18.07 -13.15
C GLY A 168 4.39 -17.28 -11.91
N LEU A 169 4.19 -15.98 -11.94
CA LEU A 169 4.51 -15.07 -10.85
C LEU A 169 3.21 -14.69 -10.12
N ASP A 170 2.90 -15.41 -9.04
CA ASP A 170 1.76 -15.10 -8.18
C ASP A 170 1.91 -13.71 -7.52
N ASN A 171 0.81 -13.19 -6.95
CA ASN A 171 0.78 -11.84 -6.39
C ASN A 171 1.70 -11.69 -5.18
N HIS A 172 1.81 -12.71 -4.34
CA HIS A 172 2.73 -12.69 -3.20
C HIS A 172 4.19 -12.54 -3.67
N ALA A 173 4.57 -13.30 -4.70
CA ALA A 173 5.89 -13.24 -5.32
C ALA A 173 6.15 -11.90 -6.01
N MET A 174 5.14 -11.30 -6.64
CA MET A 174 5.24 -9.96 -7.20
C MET A 174 5.45 -8.90 -6.11
N GLY A 175 4.69 -8.98 -5.01
CA GLY A 175 4.89 -8.11 -3.84
C GLY A 175 6.31 -8.22 -3.28
N THR A 176 6.88 -9.44 -3.19
CA THR A 176 8.29 -9.64 -2.80
C THR A 176 9.27 -8.98 -3.76
N ILE A 177 9.01 -9.01 -5.08
CA ILE A 177 9.86 -8.33 -6.06
C ILE A 177 9.78 -6.81 -5.86
N PHE A 178 8.57 -6.25 -5.71
CA PHE A 178 8.42 -4.81 -5.47
C PHE A 178 9.12 -4.36 -4.18
N GLU A 179 8.96 -5.11 -3.09
CA GLU A 179 9.67 -4.86 -1.84
C GLU A 179 11.20 -4.83 -2.05
N GLU A 180 11.74 -5.80 -2.79
CA GLU A 180 13.18 -5.87 -3.05
C GLU A 180 13.68 -4.74 -3.97
N LEU A 181 12.88 -4.32 -4.96
CA LEU A 181 13.19 -3.18 -5.82
C LEU A 181 13.26 -1.88 -5.01
N ILE A 182 12.24 -1.61 -4.20
CA ILE A 182 12.16 -0.41 -3.36
C ILE A 182 13.31 -0.40 -2.35
N ARG A 183 13.54 -1.53 -1.64
CA ARG A 183 14.63 -1.66 -0.67
C ARG A 183 15.96 -1.26 -1.28
N ARG A 184 16.28 -1.77 -2.48
CA ARG A 184 17.54 -1.47 -3.17
C ARG A 184 17.64 -0.04 -3.68
N PHE A 185 16.55 0.53 -4.21
CA PHE A 185 16.54 1.94 -4.60
C PHE A 185 16.74 2.87 -3.41
N ASN A 186 16.15 2.55 -2.26
CA ASN A 186 16.31 3.34 -1.04
C ASN A 186 17.73 3.21 -0.44
N GLU A 187 18.31 2.01 -0.48
CA GLU A 187 19.73 1.79 -0.13
C GLU A 187 20.70 2.59 -1.02
N GLU A 188 20.40 2.70 -2.31
CA GLU A 188 21.20 3.51 -3.24
C GLU A 188 21.04 5.03 -3.02
N ASN A 189 19.90 5.47 -2.48
CA ASN A 189 19.55 6.88 -2.28
C ASN A 189 19.85 7.43 -0.86
N ASN A 190 20.29 6.59 0.10
CA ASN A 190 20.51 6.98 1.50
C ASN A 190 19.29 7.69 2.15
N GLU A 191 18.06 7.28 1.80
CA GLU A 191 16.86 7.86 2.39
C GLU A 191 16.71 7.50 3.88
N GLU A 192 16.06 8.40 4.65
CA GLU A 192 15.89 8.25 6.10
C GLU A 192 15.13 6.96 6.46
N ALA A 193 15.54 6.35 7.58
CA ALA A 193 15.10 5.03 8.00
C ALA A 193 13.69 5.01 8.61
N GLY A 194 12.97 3.92 8.41
CA GLY A 194 11.77 3.55 9.20
C GLY A 194 10.42 4.03 8.66
N GLU A 195 10.38 4.97 7.71
CA GLU A 195 9.10 5.53 7.20
C GLU A 195 8.47 4.76 6.03
N HIS A 196 9.18 3.80 5.42
CA HIS A 196 8.73 3.22 4.14
C HIS A 196 8.55 1.70 4.14
N TRP A 197 9.09 0.98 5.12
CA TRP A 197 9.00 -0.48 5.10
C TRP A 197 9.05 -1.12 6.48
N THR A 198 8.11 -2.04 6.71
CA THR A 198 8.02 -2.87 7.91
C THR A 198 8.46 -4.29 7.57
N PRO A 199 9.41 -4.88 8.31
CA PRO A 199 9.82 -6.27 8.10
C PRO A 199 8.66 -7.24 8.10
N ARG A 200 8.59 -8.13 7.10
CA ARG A 200 7.53 -9.14 7.00
C ARG A 200 7.35 -9.97 8.26
N ASP A 201 8.45 -10.27 8.97
CA ASP A 201 8.38 -10.99 10.25
C ASP A 201 7.73 -10.15 11.36
N ALA A 202 7.98 -8.83 11.39
CA ALA A 202 7.29 -7.90 12.30
C ALA A 202 5.80 -7.81 11.94
N VAL A 203 5.47 -7.67 10.66
CA VAL A 203 4.08 -7.64 10.17
C VAL A 203 3.32 -8.90 10.58
N LYS A 204 3.90 -10.09 10.34
CA LYS A 204 3.29 -11.38 10.74
C LYS A 204 3.11 -11.48 12.26
N LEU A 205 4.07 -10.98 13.02
CA LEU A 205 3.96 -10.92 14.48
C LEU A 205 2.79 -10.02 14.90
N MET A 206 2.68 -8.81 14.34
CA MET A 206 1.58 -7.88 14.62
C MET A 206 0.22 -8.49 14.28
N ALA A 207 0.05 -9.06 13.08
CA ALA A 207 -1.17 -9.74 12.67
C ALA A 207 -1.56 -10.87 13.64
N ARG A 208 -0.59 -11.70 14.05
CA ARG A 208 -0.82 -12.76 15.03
C ARG A 208 -1.19 -12.24 16.42
N LEU A 209 -0.57 -11.16 16.88
CA LEU A 209 -0.91 -10.53 18.16
C LEU A 209 -2.34 -9.94 18.15
N VAL A 210 -2.79 -9.46 17.00
CA VAL A 210 -4.16 -8.97 16.81
C VAL A 210 -5.16 -10.12 16.81
N PHE A 211 -4.93 -11.18 16.01
CA PHE A 211 -5.97 -12.20 15.76
C PHE A 211 -5.93 -13.41 16.69
N LEU A 212 -4.75 -13.93 17.07
CA LEU A 212 -4.67 -15.17 17.85
C LEU A 212 -5.39 -15.11 19.21
N PRO A 213 -5.35 -14.01 19.97
CA PRO A 213 -6.05 -13.93 21.25
C PRO A 213 -7.56 -14.10 21.16
N ILE A 214 -8.15 -13.80 20.00
CA ILE A 214 -9.60 -13.86 19.74
C ILE A 214 -9.96 -14.88 18.66
N ALA A 215 -9.03 -15.78 18.32
CA ALA A 215 -9.19 -16.61 17.14
C ALA A 215 -10.46 -17.47 17.19
N ASP A 216 -10.79 -18.01 18.38
CA ASP A 216 -12.01 -18.81 18.60
C ASP A 216 -13.29 -17.97 18.63
N GLU A 217 -13.14 -16.65 18.73
CA GLU A 217 -14.23 -15.68 18.69
C GLU A 217 -14.43 -15.08 17.28
N ILE A 218 -13.61 -15.44 16.29
CA ILE A 218 -13.85 -15.05 14.89
C ILE A 218 -15.06 -15.82 14.36
N ASP A 219 -16.05 -15.08 13.88
CA ASP A 219 -17.29 -15.62 13.32
C ASP A 219 -17.35 -15.42 11.81
N SER A 220 -18.29 -16.11 11.17
CA SER A 220 -18.54 -15.85 9.75
C SER A 220 -19.19 -14.47 9.60
N GLY A 221 -18.74 -13.68 8.63
CA GLY A 221 -19.19 -12.32 8.44
C GLY A 221 -18.14 -11.43 7.79
N THR A 222 -18.38 -10.12 7.87
CA THR A 222 -17.52 -9.10 7.27
C THR A 222 -16.66 -8.43 8.33
N TYR A 223 -15.37 -8.28 8.05
CA TYR A 223 -14.39 -7.59 8.89
C TYR A 223 -13.70 -6.48 8.11
N LEU A 224 -13.47 -5.34 8.76
CA LEU A 224 -12.77 -4.19 8.17
C LEU A 224 -11.37 -4.06 8.78
N LEU A 225 -10.36 -4.04 7.91
CA LEU A 225 -8.95 -3.82 8.26
C LEU A 225 -8.50 -2.43 7.84
N TYR A 226 -7.81 -1.70 8.74
CA TYR A 226 -7.32 -0.36 8.43
C TYR A 226 -5.85 -0.13 8.81
N ASP A 227 -5.14 0.58 7.93
CA ASP A 227 -3.81 1.11 8.16
C ASP A 227 -3.73 2.59 7.72
N GLY A 228 -3.53 3.48 8.67
CA GLY A 228 -3.47 4.93 8.43
C GLY A 228 -2.12 5.44 7.92
N ALA A 229 -1.13 4.57 7.75
CA ALA A 229 0.17 4.88 7.15
C ALA A 229 0.65 3.64 6.40
N CYS A 230 -0.15 3.23 5.40
CA CYS A 230 -0.10 1.85 4.91
C CYS A 230 1.16 1.50 4.12
N GLY A 231 1.99 2.48 3.75
CA GLY A 231 3.14 2.26 2.91
C GLY A 231 2.70 1.54 1.63
N THR A 232 3.44 0.50 1.26
CA THR A 232 3.14 -0.33 0.08
C THR A 232 1.97 -1.31 0.28
N GLY A 233 1.21 -1.21 1.38
CA GLY A 233 0.04 -2.05 1.66
C GLY A 233 0.37 -3.46 2.17
N GLY A 234 1.65 -3.82 2.31
CA GLY A 234 2.07 -5.16 2.73
C GLY A 234 1.55 -5.59 4.12
N MET A 235 1.29 -4.63 5.02
CA MET A 235 0.73 -4.93 6.33
C MET A 235 -0.74 -5.36 6.25
N LEU A 236 -1.53 -4.68 5.42
CA LEU A 236 -2.93 -4.99 5.18
C LEU A 236 -3.09 -6.39 4.57
N THR A 237 -2.29 -6.70 3.55
CA THR A 237 -2.38 -7.98 2.82
C THR A 237 -1.95 -9.16 3.69
N VAL A 238 -0.90 -9.02 4.50
CA VAL A 238 -0.48 -10.08 5.43
C VAL A 238 -1.49 -10.26 6.57
N ALA A 239 -2.09 -9.17 7.07
CA ALA A 239 -3.14 -9.25 8.09
C ALA A 239 -4.38 -9.97 7.54
N GLU A 240 -4.80 -9.66 6.32
CA GLU A 240 -5.87 -10.36 5.62
C GLU A 240 -5.59 -11.86 5.49
N ASP A 241 -4.43 -12.23 4.94
CA ASP A 241 -4.05 -13.63 4.74
C ASP A 241 -4.06 -14.39 6.08
N THR A 242 -3.58 -13.74 7.15
CA THR A 242 -3.55 -14.32 8.50
C THR A 242 -4.98 -14.54 9.05
N LEU A 243 -5.88 -13.57 8.87
CA LEU A 243 -7.27 -13.69 9.32
C LEU A 243 -8.03 -14.74 8.50
N MET A 244 -7.82 -14.79 7.17
CA MET A 244 -8.39 -15.82 6.31
C MET A 244 -7.91 -17.22 6.71
N GLU A 245 -6.61 -17.38 7.03
CA GLU A 245 -6.06 -18.65 7.52
C GLU A 245 -6.74 -19.08 8.83
N ILE A 246 -6.83 -18.18 9.81
CA ILE A 246 -7.46 -18.42 11.11
C ILE A 246 -8.94 -18.80 10.97
N ALA A 247 -9.66 -18.10 10.09
CA ALA A 247 -11.08 -18.36 9.81
C ALA A 247 -11.26 -19.74 9.16
N ARG A 248 -10.43 -20.07 8.16
CA ARG A 248 -10.48 -21.36 7.46
C ARG A 248 -10.21 -22.52 8.41
N GLU A 249 -9.22 -22.42 9.28
CA GLU A 249 -8.92 -23.44 10.30
C GLU A 249 -10.10 -23.71 11.25
N ARG A 250 -10.98 -22.72 11.43
CA ARG A 250 -12.19 -22.80 12.27
C ARG A 250 -13.48 -23.05 11.50
N GLY A 251 -13.39 -23.30 10.20
CA GLY A 251 -14.55 -23.50 9.33
C GLY A 251 -15.45 -22.27 9.21
N LYS A 252 -14.90 -21.07 9.36
CA LYS A 252 -15.62 -19.79 9.24
C LYS A 252 -15.46 -19.22 7.82
N GLN A 253 -16.50 -18.57 7.34
CA GLN A 253 -16.51 -17.85 6.05
C GLN A 253 -16.43 -16.35 6.34
N VAL A 254 -15.33 -15.71 5.96
CA VAL A 254 -15.11 -14.29 6.22
C VAL A 254 -14.91 -13.52 4.92
N THR A 255 -15.43 -12.30 4.89
CA THR A 255 -15.12 -11.29 3.88
C THR A 255 -14.34 -10.19 4.57
N ILE A 256 -13.22 -9.79 4.00
CA ILE A 256 -12.32 -8.81 4.61
C ILE A 256 -12.25 -7.63 3.66
N HIS A 257 -12.51 -6.42 4.15
CA HIS A 257 -12.32 -5.20 3.37
C HIS A 257 -11.14 -4.42 3.91
N LEU A 258 -10.20 -4.11 3.02
CA LEU A 258 -8.98 -3.38 3.33
C LEU A 258 -9.21 -1.89 3.12
N TYR A 259 -8.70 -1.08 4.05
CA TYR A 259 -8.70 0.37 4.01
C TYR A 259 -7.31 0.88 4.34
N GLY A 260 -6.80 1.81 3.54
CA GLY A 260 -5.44 2.30 3.71
C GLY A 260 -5.31 3.76 3.33
N GLN A 261 -4.41 4.44 4.03
CA GLN A 261 -4.05 5.83 3.73
C GLN A 261 -2.54 5.98 3.67
N GLU A 262 -2.05 6.64 2.61
CA GLU A 262 -0.61 6.87 2.39
C GLU A 262 -0.34 8.26 1.81
N ILE A 263 0.57 9.01 2.41
CA ILE A 263 0.90 10.38 2.01
C ILE A 263 1.88 10.41 0.83
N ASN A 264 2.75 9.42 0.68
CA ASN A 264 3.70 9.32 -0.41
C ASN A 264 3.02 8.76 -1.66
N ALA A 265 2.98 9.57 -2.73
CA ALA A 265 2.26 9.23 -3.97
C ALA A 265 2.79 7.94 -4.64
N GLU A 266 4.11 7.77 -4.72
CA GLU A 266 4.71 6.57 -5.33
C GLU A 266 4.38 5.31 -4.52
N THR A 267 4.49 5.40 -3.20
CA THR A 267 4.22 4.30 -2.28
C THR A 267 2.74 3.90 -2.32
N TYR A 268 1.84 4.89 -2.36
CA TYR A 268 0.42 4.69 -2.61
C TYR A 268 0.14 3.98 -3.95
N ALA A 269 0.78 4.43 -5.04
CA ALA A 269 0.61 3.83 -6.36
C ALA A 269 1.01 2.35 -6.39
N ILE A 270 2.07 1.99 -5.64
CA ILE A 270 2.50 0.60 -5.47
C ILE A 270 1.47 -0.20 -4.67
N ALA A 271 0.99 0.33 -3.54
CA ALA A 271 -0.03 -0.33 -2.73
C ALA A 271 -1.31 -0.59 -3.53
N LYS A 272 -1.77 0.41 -4.29
CA LYS A 272 -2.96 0.29 -5.13
C LYS A 272 -2.78 -0.69 -6.27
N ALA A 273 -1.61 -0.70 -6.91
CA ALA A 273 -1.30 -1.69 -7.93
C ALA A 273 -1.30 -3.12 -7.38
N ASP A 274 -0.73 -3.35 -6.19
CA ASP A 274 -0.68 -4.67 -5.56
C ASP A 274 -2.08 -5.19 -5.23
N LEU A 275 -2.94 -4.35 -4.65
CA LEU A 275 -4.34 -4.71 -4.36
C LEU A 275 -5.15 -4.99 -5.64
N LEU A 276 -5.01 -4.17 -6.69
CA LEU A 276 -5.70 -4.42 -7.97
C LEU A 276 -5.35 -5.80 -8.56
N LEU A 277 -4.13 -6.27 -8.32
CA LEU A 277 -3.65 -7.55 -8.83
C LEU A 277 -4.12 -8.73 -7.98
N LYS A 278 -4.49 -8.52 -6.70
CA LYS A 278 -4.85 -9.59 -5.75
C LYS A 278 -6.17 -10.29 -6.11
N GLY A 279 -7.04 -9.66 -6.91
CA GLY A 279 -8.24 -10.27 -7.49
C GLY A 279 -9.56 -9.73 -6.92
N ASP A 280 -9.51 -9.04 -5.78
CA ASP A 280 -10.60 -8.30 -5.18
C ASP A 280 -10.25 -6.80 -5.30
N GLY A 281 -10.46 -6.24 -6.50
CA GLY A 281 -10.02 -4.86 -6.77
C GLY A 281 -11.01 -3.78 -6.33
N ASP A 282 -12.11 -4.14 -5.67
CA ASP A 282 -12.98 -3.19 -4.99
C ASP A 282 -12.23 -2.57 -3.78
N GLU A 283 -11.35 -3.34 -3.14
CA GLU A 283 -10.48 -2.90 -2.04
C GLU A 283 -9.45 -1.87 -2.50
N ALA A 284 -9.02 -1.90 -3.77
CA ALA A 284 -8.11 -0.89 -4.30
C ALA A 284 -8.75 0.50 -4.37
N ASP A 285 -10.07 0.58 -4.45
CA ASP A 285 -10.83 1.84 -4.38
C ASP A 285 -10.94 2.35 -2.92
N ASN A 286 -10.64 1.52 -1.92
CA ASN A 286 -10.55 1.89 -0.50
C ASN A 286 -9.13 2.33 -0.07
N LEU A 287 -8.18 2.43 -1.00
CA LEU A 287 -6.92 3.13 -0.75
C LEU A 287 -7.03 4.60 -1.14
N VAL A 288 -6.59 5.48 -0.26
CA VAL A 288 -6.54 6.93 -0.50
C VAL A 288 -5.13 7.43 -0.27
N GLY A 289 -4.57 8.18 -1.23
CA GLY A 289 -3.19 8.63 -1.04
C GLY A 289 -2.66 9.70 -1.99
N GLY A 290 -1.49 10.20 -1.62
CA GLY A 290 -0.84 11.36 -2.22
C GLY A 290 -0.52 12.45 -1.20
N PRO A 291 0.29 13.46 -1.59
CA PRO A 291 0.78 14.51 -0.69
C PRO A 291 -0.34 15.34 -0.04
N GLU A 292 -1.52 15.35 -0.65
CA GLU A 292 -2.73 15.98 -0.15
C GLU A 292 -3.46 15.15 0.92
N TYR A 293 -3.09 13.89 1.17
CA TYR A 293 -3.80 12.97 2.08
C TYR A 293 -2.96 12.59 3.31
N SER A 294 -2.42 13.58 4.03
CA SER A 294 -1.87 13.33 5.37
C SER A 294 -2.96 12.85 6.33
N THR A 295 -2.77 11.69 6.95
CA THR A 295 -3.69 11.07 7.92
C THR A 295 -4.02 11.97 9.10
N LEU A 296 -3.09 12.84 9.50
CA LEU A 296 -3.30 13.74 10.63
C LEU A 296 -4.28 14.87 10.30
N VAL A 297 -4.18 15.50 9.13
CA VAL A 297 -5.02 16.68 8.78
C VAL A 297 -6.18 16.35 7.85
N ASN A 298 -6.01 15.40 6.94
CA ASN A 298 -6.98 15.03 5.92
C ASN A 298 -7.32 13.54 6.10
N ASP A 299 -8.10 13.23 7.12
CA ASP A 299 -8.62 11.88 7.37
C ASP A 299 -9.41 11.38 6.15
N ALA A 300 -8.96 10.29 5.54
CA ALA A 300 -9.66 9.69 4.40
C ALA A 300 -10.95 8.97 4.82
N PHE A 301 -11.07 8.56 6.09
CA PHE A 301 -12.16 7.72 6.58
C PHE A 301 -12.78 8.25 7.88
N PRO A 302 -13.26 9.52 7.92
CA PRO A 302 -13.72 10.16 9.16
C PRO A 302 -14.96 9.53 9.79
N SER A 303 -15.78 8.83 8.98
CA SER A 303 -17.02 8.18 9.43
C SER A 303 -16.91 6.67 9.62
N HIS A 304 -15.72 6.09 9.44
CA HIS A 304 -15.53 4.63 9.51
C HIS A 304 -14.98 4.20 10.86
N GLU A 305 -15.47 3.05 11.32
CA GLU A 305 -14.92 2.30 12.45
C GLU A 305 -14.43 0.93 11.95
N PHE A 306 -13.32 0.44 12.49
CA PHE A 306 -12.64 -0.75 11.98
C PHE A 306 -12.56 -1.87 13.04
N ASP A 307 -12.68 -3.12 12.62
CA ASP A 307 -12.55 -4.27 13.52
C ASP A 307 -11.09 -4.45 13.95
N PHE A 308 -10.17 -4.34 12.99
CA PHE A 308 -8.76 -4.48 13.27
C PHE A 308 -7.95 -3.43 12.55
N MET A 309 -6.91 -2.94 13.22
CA MET A 309 -6.07 -1.89 12.68
C MET A 309 -4.62 -2.19 12.98
N LEU A 310 -3.77 -2.07 11.96
CA LEU A 310 -2.34 -2.31 12.08
C LEU A 310 -1.61 -1.18 11.38
N SER A 311 -0.56 -0.61 11.98
CA SER A 311 0.20 0.45 11.34
C SER A 311 1.64 0.53 11.82
N ASN A 312 2.53 1.05 10.98
CA ASN A 312 3.89 1.46 11.34
C ASN A 312 4.10 2.91 10.87
N PRO A 313 3.56 3.89 11.60
CA PRO A 313 3.67 5.29 11.21
C PRO A 313 5.11 5.82 11.33
N PRO A 314 5.44 6.91 10.63
CA PRO A 314 6.76 7.52 10.68
C PRO A 314 7.17 7.95 12.10
N TYR A 315 8.40 7.63 12.48
CA TYR A 315 8.89 7.84 13.85
C TYR A 315 9.30 9.29 14.10
N GLY A 316 8.74 9.92 15.14
CA GLY A 316 9.12 11.29 15.50
C GLY A 316 8.79 12.32 14.41
N LYS A 317 7.81 12.03 13.55
CA LYS A 317 7.45 12.89 12.41
C LYS A 317 7.14 14.30 12.87
N ASN A 318 7.84 15.28 12.29
CA ASN A 318 7.43 16.67 12.41
C ASN A 318 6.10 16.87 11.68
N TRP A 319 5.09 17.35 12.39
CA TRP A 319 3.74 17.56 11.89
C TRP A 319 3.30 19.02 12.00
N LYS A 320 4.26 19.96 12.08
CA LYS A 320 3.98 21.40 12.22
C LYS A 320 3.06 21.94 11.12
N THR A 321 3.27 21.53 9.88
CA THR A 321 2.42 21.94 8.74
C THR A 321 0.99 21.43 8.89
N ASP A 322 0.82 20.18 9.34
CA ASP A 322 -0.50 19.61 9.60
C ASP A 322 -1.17 20.37 10.76
N LEU A 323 -0.45 20.60 11.87
CA LEU A 323 -0.92 21.38 13.01
C LEU A 323 -1.39 22.79 12.60
N GLU A 324 -0.62 23.51 11.78
CA GLU A 324 -1.00 24.85 11.30
C GLU A 324 -2.28 24.83 10.46
N ARG A 325 -2.41 23.87 9.53
CA ARG A 325 -3.63 23.67 8.73
C ARG A 325 -4.84 23.31 9.57
N MET A 326 -4.58 22.69 10.71
CA MET A 326 -5.54 22.31 11.73
C MET A 326 -5.82 23.41 12.75
N GLY A 327 -5.43 24.66 12.50
CA GLY A 327 -5.76 25.80 13.39
C GLY A 327 -4.72 26.06 14.49
N GLY A 328 -3.60 25.34 14.47
CA GLY A 328 -2.48 25.56 15.38
C GLY A 328 -2.74 25.07 16.81
N LYS A 329 -1.74 25.29 17.69
CA LYS A 329 -1.73 24.75 19.06
C LYS A 329 -2.99 25.06 19.89
N ASN A 330 -3.60 26.23 19.68
CA ASN A 330 -4.74 26.70 20.49
C ASN A 330 -6.06 26.73 19.70
N GLY A 331 -6.03 26.48 18.39
CA GLY A 331 -7.22 26.54 17.53
C GLY A 331 -7.71 25.16 17.06
N MET A 332 -7.02 24.09 17.47
CA MET A 332 -7.39 22.73 17.11
C MET A 332 -8.74 22.33 17.71
N LYS A 333 -9.62 21.74 16.90
CA LYS A 333 -10.97 21.26 17.30
C LYS A 333 -11.35 19.90 16.72
N ASP A 334 -10.36 19.17 16.21
CA ASP A 334 -10.59 17.88 15.58
C ASP A 334 -10.94 16.87 16.68
N PRO A 335 -12.11 16.21 16.60
CA PRO A 335 -12.59 15.30 17.64
C PRO A 335 -11.70 14.06 17.81
N ARG A 336 -10.75 13.81 16.91
CA ARG A 336 -9.73 12.77 17.07
C ARG A 336 -8.66 13.14 18.08
N PHE A 337 -8.43 14.44 18.31
CA PHE A 337 -7.32 14.96 19.13
C PHE A 337 -7.76 15.87 20.27
N ILE A 338 -8.98 16.42 20.22
CA ILE A 338 -9.62 17.12 21.33
C ILE A 338 -10.84 16.29 21.70
N ILE A 339 -10.76 15.59 22.84
CA ILE A 339 -11.73 14.58 23.24
C ILE A 339 -12.38 14.94 24.58
N GLU A 340 -13.47 14.25 24.91
CA GLU A 340 -13.98 14.20 26.27
C GLU A 340 -13.34 13.02 27.02
N HIS A 341 -12.66 13.27 28.13
CA HIS A 341 -12.09 12.21 28.97
C HIS A 341 -12.03 12.62 30.45
N ALA A 342 -12.34 11.69 31.35
CA ALA A 342 -12.30 11.90 32.81
C ALA A 342 -13.04 13.17 33.30
N GLY A 343 -14.12 13.55 32.63
CA GLY A 343 -14.92 14.74 32.96
C GLY A 343 -14.35 16.07 32.43
N ASP A 344 -13.27 16.03 31.66
CA ASP A 344 -12.74 17.16 30.91
C ASP A 344 -13.27 17.10 29.46
N PRO A 345 -14.15 18.02 29.03
CA PRO A 345 -14.72 18.04 27.68
C PRO A 345 -13.75 18.55 26.61
N GLU A 346 -12.62 19.14 26.98
CA GLU A 346 -11.60 19.63 26.04
C GLU A 346 -10.23 19.00 26.33
N TYR A 347 -10.24 17.71 26.69
CA TYR A 347 -9.03 16.95 26.97
C TYR A 347 -8.15 16.85 25.72
N SER A 348 -7.00 17.52 25.75
CA SER A 348 -6.14 17.66 24.58
C SER A 348 -5.12 16.52 24.48
N LEU A 349 -5.14 15.83 23.34
CA LEU A 349 -4.15 14.82 22.94
C LEU A 349 -3.04 15.41 22.06
N VAL A 350 -3.10 16.71 21.77
CA VAL A 350 -2.18 17.39 20.84
C VAL A 350 -0.74 17.31 21.34
N THR A 351 0.11 16.60 20.60
CA THR A 351 1.53 16.42 20.93
C THR A 351 2.36 17.63 20.49
N ARG A 352 3.65 17.64 20.81
CA ARG A 352 4.55 18.67 20.27
C ARG A 352 4.66 18.53 18.74
N SER A 353 4.76 19.65 18.04
CA SER A 353 4.84 19.66 16.56
C SER A 353 6.04 18.92 16.00
N SER A 354 7.08 18.69 16.82
CA SER A 354 8.28 17.94 16.45
C SER A 354 8.12 16.42 16.54
N ASP A 355 7.05 15.91 17.13
CA ASP A 355 6.78 14.47 17.23
C ASP A 355 5.26 14.20 17.17
N GLY A 356 4.78 13.80 15.99
CA GLY A 356 3.39 13.46 15.74
C GLY A 356 3.07 11.97 15.84
N GLN A 357 4.01 11.11 16.25
CA GLN A 357 3.83 9.65 16.16
C GLN A 357 2.58 9.18 16.92
N MET A 358 2.39 9.60 18.18
CA MET A 358 1.25 9.16 18.99
C MET A 358 -0.11 9.67 18.48
N LEU A 359 -0.12 10.64 17.56
CA LEU A 359 -1.36 11.11 16.92
C LEU A 359 -1.88 10.11 15.88
N PHE A 360 -1.02 9.27 15.30
CA PHE A 360 -1.47 8.15 14.47
C PHE A 360 -2.24 7.13 15.32
N LEU A 361 -1.69 6.77 16.49
CA LEU A 361 -2.40 5.93 17.46
C LEU A 361 -3.72 6.57 17.93
N ALA A 362 -3.72 7.88 18.22
CA ALA A 362 -4.95 8.58 18.59
C ALA A 362 -6.00 8.55 17.46
N ASN A 363 -5.58 8.66 16.19
CA ASN A 363 -6.44 8.49 15.03
C ASN A 363 -6.98 7.06 14.89
N MET A 364 -6.23 6.02 15.26
CA MET A 364 -6.73 4.64 15.29
C MET A 364 -7.71 4.41 16.44
N LEU A 365 -7.42 4.93 17.64
CA LEU A 365 -8.32 4.88 18.80
C LEU A 365 -9.66 5.56 18.52
N SER A 366 -9.57 6.74 17.92
CA SER A 366 -10.44 7.29 16.88
C SER A 366 -11.60 6.45 16.35
N LYS A 367 -11.21 5.32 15.76
CA LYS A 367 -11.98 4.56 14.78
C LYS A 367 -12.32 3.18 15.34
N MET A 368 -12.27 3.03 16.67
CA MET A 368 -12.64 1.78 17.31
C MET A 368 -14.16 1.58 17.25
N LYS A 369 -14.59 0.36 16.93
CA LYS A 369 -15.97 -0.08 17.09
C LYS A 369 -16.28 -0.24 18.58
N HIS A 370 -17.26 0.50 19.06
CA HIS A 370 -17.72 0.42 20.45
C HIS A 370 -18.98 -0.42 20.64
N ALA A 371 -19.73 -0.67 19.57
CA ALA A 371 -21.03 -1.35 19.64
C ALA A 371 -20.99 -2.84 19.27
N THR A 372 -19.84 -3.37 18.85
CA THR A 372 -19.71 -4.77 18.43
C THR A 372 -19.24 -5.67 19.58
N ARG A 373 -19.47 -6.99 19.41
CA ARG A 373 -19.03 -8.02 20.37
C ARG A 373 -17.51 -8.02 20.54
N LEU A 374 -16.78 -8.03 19.41
CA LEU A 374 -15.32 -8.04 19.38
C LEU A 374 -14.68 -6.66 19.60
N GLY A 375 -15.45 -5.59 19.45
CA GLY A 375 -14.93 -4.24 19.49
C GLY A 375 -13.86 -4.04 18.42
N SER A 376 -12.74 -3.44 18.81
CA SER A 376 -11.56 -3.30 17.96
C SER A 376 -10.29 -3.80 18.62
N ARG A 377 -9.32 -4.18 17.78
CA ARG A 377 -7.95 -4.49 18.19
C ARG A 377 -6.96 -3.73 17.32
N ILE A 378 -5.95 -3.13 17.95
CA ILE A 378 -4.93 -2.30 17.30
C ILE A 378 -3.55 -2.91 17.55
N ALA A 379 -2.69 -2.93 16.54
CA ALA A 379 -1.25 -3.12 16.69
C ALA A 379 -0.50 -1.99 15.97
N GLU A 380 0.18 -1.12 16.72
CA GLU A 380 0.98 -0.03 16.16
C GLU A 380 2.45 -0.15 16.56
N VAL A 381 3.36 0.06 15.62
CA VAL A 381 4.80 0.11 15.89
C VAL A 381 5.19 1.52 16.32
N HIS A 382 5.94 1.59 17.42
CA HIS A 382 6.49 2.83 17.96
C HIS A 382 8.01 2.72 18.15
N ASN A 383 8.69 3.86 18.11
CA ASN A 383 10.02 3.98 18.72
C ASN A 383 9.87 4.22 20.25
N GLY A 384 11.00 4.32 20.95
CA GLY A 384 11.02 4.52 22.40
C GLY A 384 10.34 5.80 22.90
N SER A 385 10.17 6.85 22.08
CA SER A 385 9.63 8.13 22.55
C SER A 385 8.21 7.96 23.11
N SER A 386 7.39 7.13 22.47
CA SER A 386 6.02 6.77 22.90
C SER A 386 5.89 6.39 24.38
N LEU A 387 6.92 5.77 24.97
CA LEU A 387 6.87 5.22 26.33
C LEU A 387 7.03 6.28 27.43
N PHE A 388 7.82 7.33 27.20
CA PHE A 388 8.26 8.24 28.27
C PHE A 388 8.18 9.72 27.92
N THR A 389 7.92 10.07 26.65
CA THR A 389 7.97 11.46 26.19
C THR A 389 6.72 12.23 26.61
N GLY A 390 6.88 13.52 26.97
CA GLY A 390 5.77 14.39 27.36
C GLY A 390 5.62 14.50 28.87
N ASP A 391 5.69 15.74 29.38
CA ASP A 391 5.42 16.03 30.79
C ASP A 391 3.94 15.85 31.12
N ALA A 392 3.61 15.72 32.41
CA ALA A 392 2.23 15.59 32.86
C ALA A 392 1.33 16.70 32.29
N GLY A 393 0.24 16.31 31.63
CA GLY A 393 -0.72 17.22 30.99
C GLY A 393 -0.40 17.58 29.54
N GLN A 394 0.73 17.11 28.98
CA GLN A 394 1.02 17.23 27.55
C GLN A 394 0.39 16.07 26.76
N GLY A 395 0.16 16.29 25.46
CA GLY A 395 -0.53 15.35 24.57
C GLY A 395 -0.02 13.91 24.64
N GLU A 396 1.30 13.70 24.62
CA GLU A 396 1.88 12.36 24.70
C GLU A 396 1.53 11.65 26.02
N SER A 397 1.63 12.39 27.15
CA SER A 397 1.24 11.87 28.47
C SER A 397 -0.27 11.64 28.58
N ASN A 398 -1.06 12.50 27.93
CA ASN A 398 -2.52 12.45 27.93
C ASN A 398 -3.03 11.27 27.11
N ILE A 399 -2.42 10.99 25.96
CA ILE A 399 -2.73 9.80 25.15
C ILE A 399 -2.45 8.52 25.96
N ARG A 400 -1.29 8.42 26.61
CA ARG A 400 -0.99 7.27 27.48
C ARG A 400 -2.00 7.13 28.62
N ARG A 401 -2.32 8.24 29.29
CA ARG A 401 -3.30 8.26 30.38
C ARG A 401 -4.68 7.81 29.88
N TRP A 402 -5.13 8.32 28.74
CA TRP A 402 -6.40 7.96 28.12
C TRP A 402 -6.49 6.46 27.83
N ILE A 403 -5.44 5.90 27.22
CA ILE A 403 -5.35 4.46 26.92
C ILE A 403 -5.40 3.61 28.20
N ILE A 404 -4.63 3.99 29.23
CA ILE A 404 -4.49 3.20 30.46
C ILE A 404 -5.76 3.29 31.31
N GLU A 405 -6.33 4.48 31.49
CA GLU A 405 -7.54 4.68 32.31
C GLU A 405 -8.79 4.05 31.68
N ASN A 406 -8.82 3.88 30.35
CA ASN A 406 -9.87 3.11 29.67
C ASN A 406 -9.59 1.60 29.59
N ASP A 407 -8.48 1.13 30.17
CA ASP A 407 -8.07 -0.27 30.15
C ASP A 407 -7.93 -0.85 28.72
N TRP A 408 -7.37 -0.07 27.78
CA TRP A 408 -7.22 -0.53 26.39
C TRP A 408 -5.87 -1.18 26.08
N LEU A 409 -4.81 -0.85 26.81
CA LEU A 409 -3.46 -1.39 26.57
C LEU A 409 -3.35 -2.87 26.98
N GLU A 410 -3.23 -3.80 26.04
CA GLU A 410 -3.04 -5.22 26.36
C GLU A 410 -1.57 -5.59 26.64
N VAL A 411 -0.68 -5.22 25.72
CA VAL A 411 0.74 -5.57 25.82
C VAL A 411 1.61 -4.61 25.01
N ILE A 412 2.84 -4.39 25.49
CA ILE A 412 3.91 -3.74 24.73
C ILE A 412 5.00 -4.78 24.49
N VAL A 413 5.33 -5.04 23.23
CA VAL A 413 6.33 -6.02 22.83
C VAL A 413 7.58 -5.29 22.33
N ALA A 414 8.70 -5.42 23.05
CA ALA A 414 9.98 -4.91 22.58
C ALA A 414 10.53 -5.79 21.46
N LEU A 415 10.92 -5.18 20.34
CA LEU A 415 11.50 -5.88 19.20
C LEU A 415 13.03 -5.90 19.27
N PRO A 416 13.69 -6.88 18.63
CA PRO A 416 15.15 -6.89 18.50
C PRO A 416 15.67 -5.62 17.82
N LEU A 417 16.84 -5.15 18.27
CA LEU A 417 17.57 -4.07 17.59
C LEU A 417 17.94 -4.47 16.17
N ASN A 418 18.03 -3.49 15.26
CA ASN A 418 18.35 -3.68 13.84
C ASN A 418 17.37 -4.60 13.08
N MET A 419 16.16 -4.81 13.61
CA MET A 419 15.10 -5.53 12.89
C MET A 419 14.56 -4.70 11.72
N PHE A 420 14.41 -3.38 11.92
CA PHE A 420 14.01 -2.45 10.87
C PHE A 420 15.23 -1.99 10.09
N TYR A 421 15.10 -1.90 8.76
CA TYR A 421 16.21 -1.48 7.91
C TYR A 421 16.67 -0.06 8.23
N ASN A 422 17.98 0.16 8.09
CA ASN A 422 18.64 1.44 8.22
C ASN A 422 18.48 2.14 9.59
N THR A 423 18.00 1.45 10.64
CA THR A 423 17.92 2.00 11.99
C THR A 423 18.35 1.01 13.07
N ASP A 424 19.05 1.52 14.07
CA ASP A 424 19.43 0.82 15.30
C ASP A 424 18.50 1.17 16.48
N ILE A 425 17.44 1.95 16.22
CA ILE A 425 16.50 2.40 17.24
C ILE A 425 15.71 1.21 17.78
N ALA A 426 15.53 1.19 19.10
CA ALA A 426 14.62 0.25 19.75
C ALA A 426 13.16 0.55 19.38
N THR A 427 12.49 -0.45 18.82
CA THR A 427 11.09 -0.40 18.41
C THR A 427 10.22 -1.31 19.27
N TYR A 428 8.94 -0.96 19.37
CA TYR A 428 7.96 -1.61 20.23
C TYR A 428 6.65 -1.76 19.47
N ILE A 429 5.97 -2.89 19.62
CA ILE A 429 4.59 -3.06 19.16
C ILE A 429 3.67 -2.81 20.36
N TRP A 430 2.80 -1.80 20.25
CA TRP A 430 1.71 -1.59 21.18
C TRP A 430 0.49 -2.34 20.68
N VAL A 431 -0.05 -3.23 21.52
CA VAL A 431 -1.28 -3.97 21.23
C VAL A 431 -2.38 -3.46 22.15
N LEU A 432 -3.48 -2.98 21.56
CA LEU A 432 -4.62 -2.43 22.29
C LEU A 432 -5.91 -3.16 21.91
N SER A 433 -6.85 -3.23 22.84
CA SER A 433 -8.23 -3.65 22.59
C SER A 433 -9.21 -2.98 23.54
N ASN A 434 -10.38 -2.59 23.02
CA ASN A 434 -11.50 -2.11 23.84
C ASN A 434 -12.43 -3.26 24.31
N ARG A 435 -12.00 -4.52 24.15
CA ARG A 435 -12.68 -5.76 24.56
C ARG A 435 -11.70 -6.77 25.16
N LYS A 436 -11.03 -6.36 26.24
CA LYS A 436 -10.18 -7.30 26.98
C LYS A 436 -11.00 -8.39 27.67
N PRO A 437 -10.50 -9.65 27.67
CA PRO A 437 -11.07 -10.72 28.46
C PRO A 437 -10.90 -10.41 29.96
N GLU A 438 -11.83 -10.90 30.80
CA GLU A 438 -11.90 -10.56 32.22
C GLU A 438 -10.59 -10.81 32.99
N HIS A 439 -9.87 -11.87 32.65
CA HIS A 439 -8.58 -12.21 33.29
C HIS A 439 -7.41 -11.27 32.93
N ARG A 440 -7.62 -10.30 32.03
CA ARG A 440 -6.63 -9.28 31.60
C ARG A 440 -7.05 -7.85 31.92
N ARG A 441 -8.16 -7.66 32.64
CA ARG A 441 -8.63 -6.35 33.11
C ARG A 441 -8.03 -5.99 34.47
#